data_AF-A0AAN8MHJ1-F1
#
_entry.id   AF-A0AAN8MHJ1-F1
#
_cell.length_a   1.000
_cell.length_b   1.000
_cell.length_c   1.000
_cell.angle_alpha   90.00
_cell.angle_beta   90.00
_cell.angle_gamma   90.00
#
_symmetry.space_group_name_H-M   'P 1'
#
loop_
_entity.id
_entity.type
_entity.pdbx_description
1 polymer ?
#
loop_
_entity_poly.entity_id
_entity_poly.type
_entity_poly.pdbx_seq_one_letter_code
_entity_poly.pdbx_strand_id
1 'polypeptide(L)'
;MADKRKLQGEIDRCLKKVTEGVEQFEDIWQKLHNAANANQKEKYEADLKKEIKKLQRLRDQIKTWVASNEIKDKRQLVENRKLIETQMERFKIVERETKTKAYSKEGLGLAQKVDPAQREKEEVGNWLTNTIDTLNMQVDQFESEVESLSVQTRKKKGDKEETDKTDRRSCNYVAVLSTVIHLSKIEVSNYGR
;
A
#
# COMPACT_ATOMS: atom_id res chain seq x y z
N MET A 1 -22.45 10.64 -49.17
CA MET A 1 -22.93 11.59 -48.13
C MET A 1 -23.60 10.86 -46.96
N ALA A 2 -24.51 9.91 -47.21
CA ALA A 2 -25.19 9.14 -46.15
C ALA A 2 -24.24 8.29 -45.30
N ASP A 3 -23.26 7.60 -45.92
CA ASP A 3 -22.33 6.71 -45.20
C ASP A 3 -21.41 7.47 -44.23
N LYS A 4 -20.95 8.66 -44.64
CA LYS A 4 -20.16 9.55 -43.77
C LYS A 4 -20.95 10.01 -42.54
N ARG A 5 -22.24 10.28 -42.70
CA ARG A 5 -23.13 10.70 -41.60
C ARG A 5 -23.45 9.52 -40.67
N LYS A 6 -23.57 8.31 -41.22
CA LYS A 6 -23.74 7.07 -40.47
C LYS A 6 -22.49 6.74 -39.63
N LEU A 7 -21.31 6.84 -40.24
CA LEU A 7 -20.02 6.64 -39.55
C LEU A 7 -19.83 7.65 -38.41
N GLN A 8 -20.17 8.93 -38.63
CA GLN A 8 -20.10 9.93 -37.57
C GLN A 8 -21.01 9.59 -36.39
N GLY A 9 -22.25 9.14 -36.65
CA GLY A 9 -23.16 8.71 -35.58
C GLY A 9 -22.69 7.45 -34.84
N GLU A 10 -21.92 6.56 -35.47
CA GLU A 10 -21.27 5.44 -34.80
C GLU A 10 -20.11 5.91 -33.90
N ILE A 11 -19.31 6.87 -34.39
CA ILE A 11 -18.24 7.49 -33.61
C ILE A 11 -18.81 8.17 -32.37
N ASP A 12 -19.82 9.02 -32.51
CA ASP A 12 -20.40 9.77 -31.40
C ASP A 12 -20.99 8.84 -30.33
N ARG A 13 -21.64 7.75 -30.75
CA ARG A 13 -22.15 6.71 -29.83
C ARG A 13 -21.04 5.95 -29.12
N CYS A 14 -19.93 5.67 -29.80
CA CYS A 14 -18.77 5.03 -29.20
C CYS A 14 -18.11 5.95 -28.18
N LEU A 15 -17.90 7.22 -28.51
CA LEU A 15 -17.35 8.23 -27.59
C LEU A 15 -18.21 8.36 -26.34
N LYS A 16 -19.54 8.39 -26.49
CA LYS A 16 -20.45 8.42 -25.32
C LYS A 16 -20.29 7.19 -24.43
N LYS A 17 -20.17 5.99 -25.02
CA LYS A 17 -19.91 4.75 -24.26
C LYS A 17 -18.56 4.75 -23.56
N VAL A 18 -17.55 5.41 -24.13
CA VAL A 18 -16.24 5.58 -23.47
C VAL A 18 -16.41 6.43 -22.22
N THR A 19 -17.08 7.58 -22.31
CA THR A 19 -17.34 8.44 -21.16
C THR A 19 -18.10 7.69 -20.06
N GLU A 20 -19.22 7.04 -20.41
CA GLU A 20 -20.03 6.25 -19.47
C GLU A 20 -19.22 5.11 -18.82
N GLY A 21 -18.39 4.42 -19.61
CA GLY A 21 -17.52 3.34 -19.10
C GLY A 21 -16.42 3.84 -18.16
N VAL A 22 -15.88 5.03 -18.39
CA VAL A 22 -14.89 5.66 -17.50
C VAL A 22 -15.53 6.08 -16.18
N GLU A 23 -16.74 6.66 -16.21
CA GLU A 23 -17.48 7.02 -15.00
C GLU A 23 -17.87 5.79 -14.18
N GLN A 24 -18.35 4.72 -14.84
CA GLN A 24 -18.65 3.45 -14.18
C GLN A 24 -17.40 2.82 -13.57
N PHE A 25 -16.27 2.89 -14.27
CA PHE A 25 -15.00 2.41 -13.74
C PHE A 25 -14.62 3.15 -12.44
N GLU A 26 -14.74 4.48 -12.40
CA GLU A 26 -14.44 5.28 -11.20
C GLU A 26 -15.43 5.02 -10.05
N ASP A 27 -16.71 4.86 -10.33
CA ASP A 27 -17.73 4.55 -9.31
C ASP A 27 -17.47 3.18 -8.66
N ILE A 28 -17.20 2.15 -9.47
CA ILE A 28 -16.85 0.82 -8.93
C ILE A 28 -15.51 0.88 -8.20
N TRP A 29 -14.56 1.68 -8.69
CA TRP A 29 -13.27 1.91 -8.05
C TRP A 29 -13.42 2.44 -6.62
N GLN A 30 -14.23 3.49 -6.44
CA GLN A 30 -14.51 4.03 -5.12
C GLN A 30 -15.24 3.02 -4.21
N LYS A 31 -16.19 2.26 -4.77
CA LYS A 31 -16.90 1.21 -4.03
C LYS A 31 -15.95 0.10 -3.56
N LEU A 32 -14.97 -0.30 -4.37
CA LEU A 32 -13.96 -1.29 -3.98
C LEU A 32 -13.10 -0.78 -2.82
N HIS A 33 -12.69 0.49 -2.87
CA HIS A 33 -11.85 1.08 -1.83
C HIS A 33 -12.62 1.24 -0.49
N ASN A 34 -13.89 1.60 -0.56
CA ASN A 34 -14.75 1.79 0.61
C ASN A 34 -15.36 0.48 1.15
N ALA A 35 -15.36 -0.59 0.36
CA ALA A 35 -15.87 -1.88 0.80
C ALA A 35 -15.02 -2.44 1.95
N ALA A 36 -15.64 -2.68 3.10
CA ALA A 36 -15.01 -3.35 4.23
C ALA A 36 -15.07 -4.89 4.13
N ASN A 37 -16.04 -5.41 3.38
CA ASN A 37 -16.35 -6.84 3.32
C ASN A 37 -15.63 -7.55 2.15
N ALA A 38 -15.07 -8.74 2.40
CA ALA A 38 -14.27 -9.50 1.43
C ALA A 38 -15.07 -9.90 0.19
N ASN A 39 -16.28 -10.45 0.35
CA ASN A 39 -17.14 -10.82 -0.79
C ASN A 39 -17.51 -9.63 -1.67
N GLN A 40 -17.67 -8.44 -1.08
CA GLN A 40 -17.94 -7.22 -1.85
C GLN A 40 -16.71 -6.77 -2.61
N LYS A 41 -15.51 -6.86 -2.01
CA LYS A 41 -14.25 -6.56 -2.70
C LYS A 41 -14.06 -7.44 -3.93
N GLU A 42 -14.18 -8.77 -3.78
CA GLU A 42 -14.07 -9.69 -4.92
C GLU A 42 -15.09 -9.40 -6.03
N LYS A 43 -16.34 -9.08 -5.64
CA LYS A 43 -17.38 -8.70 -6.60
C LYS A 43 -17.00 -7.43 -7.37
N TYR A 44 -16.57 -6.38 -6.68
CA TYR A 44 -16.18 -5.12 -7.32
C TYR A 44 -14.89 -5.27 -8.16
N GLU A 45 -13.94 -6.11 -7.76
CA GLU A 45 -12.78 -6.46 -8.58
C GLU A 45 -13.18 -7.17 -9.88
N ALA A 46 -14.10 -8.14 -9.80
CA ALA A 46 -14.62 -8.82 -10.97
C ALA A 46 -15.36 -7.86 -11.91
N ASP A 47 -16.12 -6.91 -11.36
CA ASP A 47 -16.86 -5.91 -12.14
C ASP A 47 -15.93 -4.86 -12.76
N LEU A 48 -14.90 -4.38 -12.05
CA LEU A 48 -13.84 -3.54 -12.62
C LEU A 48 -13.13 -4.23 -13.78
N LYS A 49 -12.83 -5.54 -13.64
CA LYS A 49 -12.20 -6.34 -14.70
C LYS A 49 -13.10 -6.50 -15.92
N LYS A 50 -14.42 -6.55 -15.75
CA LYS A 50 -15.37 -6.56 -16.89
C LYS A 50 -15.40 -5.19 -17.57
N GLU A 51 -15.45 -4.11 -16.79
CA GLU A 51 -15.55 -2.75 -17.33
C GLU A 51 -14.29 -2.35 -18.10
N ILE A 52 -13.10 -2.70 -17.57
CA ILE A 52 -11.84 -2.41 -18.26
C ILE A 52 -11.73 -3.18 -19.59
N LYS A 53 -12.26 -4.41 -19.67
CA LYS A 53 -12.32 -5.17 -20.93
C LYS A 53 -13.27 -4.52 -21.96
N LYS A 54 -14.35 -3.87 -21.53
CA LYS A 54 -15.23 -3.12 -22.44
C LYS A 54 -14.52 -1.89 -22.98
N LEU A 55 -13.85 -1.12 -22.12
CA LEU A 55 -13.04 0.03 -22.50
C LEU A 55 -11.93 -0.36 -23.49
N GLN A 56 -11.25 -1.49 -23.28
CA GLN A 56 -10.26 -2.03 -24.23
C GLN A 56 -10.84 -2.26 -25.63
N ARG A 57 -12.04 -2.87 -25.73
CA ARG A 57 -12.71 -3.08 -27.03
C ARG A 57 -13.03 -1.76 -27.74
N LEU A 58 -13.54 -0.79 -27.00
CA LEU A 58 -13.81 0.56 -27.52
C LEU A 58 -12.51 1.24 -27.98
N ARG A 59 -11.42 1.08 -27.24
CA ARG A 59 -10.10 1.59 -27.61
C ARG A 59 -9.57 1.00 -28.92
N ASP A 60 -9.75 -0.31 -29.12
CA ASP A 60 -9.31 -0.96 -30.37
C ASP A 60 -10.20 -0.59 -31.55
N GLN A 61 -11.51 -0.39 -31.32
CA GLN A 61 -12.41 0.19 -32.32
C GLN A 61 -12.02 1.63 -32.69
N ILE A 62 -11.65 2.45 -31.70
CA ILE A 62 -11.13 3.80 -31.94
C ILE A 62 -9.80 3.74 -32.71
N LYS A 63 -8.94 2.76 -32.43
CA LYS A 63 -7.68 2.56 -33.16
C LYS A 63 -7.91 2.28 -34.65
N THR A 64 -8.90 1.47 -35.02
CA THR A 64 -9.21 1.21 -36.44
C THR A 64 -9.74 2.47 -37.13
N TRP A 65 -10.56 3.26 -36.45
CA TRP A 65 -11.04 4.55 -36.96
C TRP A 65 -9.92 5.59 -37.12
N VAL A 66 -8.98 5.68 -36.18
CA VAL A 66 -7.80 6.55 -36.31
C VAL A 66 -6.94 6.15 -37.51
N ALA A 67 -6.85 4.86 -37.84
CA ALA A 67 -6.14 4.37 -39.02
C ALA A 67 -6.90 4.60 -40.34
N SER A 68 -8.23 4.80 -40.29
CA SER A 68 -9.05 5.07 -41.48
C SER A 68 -8.80 6.47 -42.05
N ASN A 69 -8.77 6.61 -43.37
CA ASN A 69 -8.67 7.89 -44.08
C ASN A 69 -10.02 8.59 -44.32
N GLU A 70 -11.13 7.94 -43.95
CA GLU A 70 -12.48 8.51 -44.12
C GLU A 70 -12.81 9.60 -43.10
N ILE A 71 -12.03 9.65 -42.00
CA ILE A 71 -12.22 10.57 -40.88
C ILE A 71 -11.24 11.73 -41.01
N LYS A 72 -11.79 12.95 -41.15
CA LYS A 72 -11.00 14.18 -41.30
C LYS A 72 -10.46 14.70 -39.97
N ASP A 73 -11.29 14.74 -38.92
CA ASP A 73 -10.86 15.16 -37.59
C ASP A 73 -10.72 13.95 -36.67
N LYS A 74 -9.48 13.67 -36.26
CA LYS A 74 -9.12 12.53 -35.40
C LYS A 74 -8.79 12.97 -33.97
N ARG A 75 -8.86 14.26 -33.64
CA ARG A 75 -8.43 14.79 -32.33
C ARG A 75 -9.20 14.13 -31.20
N GLN A 76 -10.54 14.15 -31.28
CA GLN A 76 -11.42 13.57 -30.27
C GLN A 76 -11.18 12.07 -30.07
N LEU A 77 -10.94 11.34 -31.18
CA LEU A 77 -10.65 9.90 -31.15
C LEU A 77 -9.33 9.61 -30.42
N VAL A 78 -8.28 10.39 -30.73
CA VAL A 78 -6.97 10.24 -30.09
C VAL A 78 -7.03 10.59 -28.60
N GLU A 79 -7.76 11.63 -28.22
CA GLU A 79 -7.96 12.01 -26.81
C GLU A 79 -8.68 10.92 -26.02
N ASN A 80 -9.79 10.39 -26.55
CA ASN A 80 -10.53 9.31 -25.88
C ASN A 80 -9.72 8.02 -25.82
N ARG A 81 -8.93 7.71 -26.85
CA ARG A 81 -7.97 6.60 -26.82
C ARG A 81 -6.96 6.75 -25.68
N LYS A 82 -6.38 7.94 -25.50
CA LYS A 82 -5.46 8.22 -24.39
C LYS A 82 -6.15 8.12 -23.04
N LEU A 83 -7.38 8.63 -22.92
CA LEU A 83 -8.17 8.54 -21.70
C LEU A 83 -8.35 7.08 -21.26
N ILE A 84 -8.71 6.19 -22.21
CA ILE A 84 -8.84 4.75 -21.93
C ILE A 84 -7.50 4.15 -21.53
N GLU A 85 -6.40 4.49 -22.21
CA GLU A 85 -5.06 3.99 -21.87
C GLU A 85 -4.63 4.39 -20.45
N THR A 86 -4.95 5.61 -20.01
CA THR A 86 -4.71 6.05 -18.63
C THR A 86 -5.52 5.24 -17.62
N GLN A 87 -6.81 4.99 -17.88
CA GLN A 87 -7.64 4.16 -17.00
C GLN A 87 -7.15 2.71 -16.94
N MET A 88 -6.65 2.17 -18.06
CA MET A 88 -6.03 0.84 -18.11
C MET A 88 -4.78 0.75 -17.23
N GLU A 89 -3.93 1.77 -17.24
CA GLU A 89 -2.74 1.78 -16.40
C GLU A 89 -3.10 1.90 -14.92
N ARG A 90 -4.08 2.76 -14.59
CA ARG A 90 -4.62 2.87 -13.24
C ARG A 90 -5.17 1.52 -12.77
N PHE A 91 -5.93 0.80 -13.59
CA PHE A 91 -6.40 -0.55 -13.27
C PHE A 91 -5.26 -1.55 -13.03
N LYS A 92 -4.14 -1.48 -13.75
CA LYS A 92 -3.00 -2.40 -13.51
C LYS A 92 -2.33 -2.18 -12.17
N ILE A 93 -2.14 -0.92 -11.76
CA ILE A 93 -1.53 -0.58 -10.46
C ILE A 93 -2.39 -1.17 -9.34
N VAL A 94 -3.68 -0.92 -9.45
CA VAL A 94 -4.71 -1.47 -8.59
C VAL A 94 -4.68 -2.99 -8.55
N GLU A 95 -4.71 -3.64 -9.71
CA GLU A 95 -4.79 -5.10 -9.80
C GLU A 95 -3.54 -5.74 -9.18
N ARG A 96 -2.38 -5.08 -9.32
CA ARG A 96 -1.14 -5.47 -8.66
C ARG A 96 -1.24 -5.30 -7.15
N GLU A 97 -1.73 -4.17 -6.67
CA GLU A 97 -1.88 -3.92 -5.23
C GLU A 97 -2.90 -4.85 -4.57
N THR A 98 -4.05 -5.08 -5.21
CA THR A 98 -5.08 -5.98 -4.67
C THR A 98 -4.63 -7.41 -4.71
N LYS A 99 -3.97 -7.88 -5.78
CA LYS A 99 -3.39 -9.24 -5.82
C LYS A 99 -2.28 -9.41 -4.81
N THR A 100 -1.36 -8.46 -4.65
CA THR A 100 -0.26 -8.56 -3.69
C THR A 100 -0.77 -8.52 -2.24
N LYS A 101 -1.80 -7.69 -1.98
CA LYS A 101 -2.52 -7.67 -0.70
C LYS A 101 -3.40 -8.92 -0.51
N ALA A 102 -3.92 -9.52 -1.57
CA ALA A 102 -4.69 -10.77 -1.52
C ALA A 102 -3.77 -11.96 -1.21
N TYR A 103 -2.58 -12.05 -1.80
CA TYR A 103 -1.56 -13.04 -1.37
C TYR A 103 -1.10 -12.79 0.08
N SER A 104 -1.11 -11.55 0.55
CA SER A 104 -0.85 -11.20 1.96
C SER A 104 -2.05 -11.44 2.89
N LYS A 105 -3.24 -11.78 2.37
CA LYS A 105 -4.48 -11.95 3.15
C LYS A 105 -5.15 -13.33 2.97
N GLU A 106 -4.83 -14.07 1.91
CA GLU A 106 -5.18 -15.50 1.76
C GLU A 106 -4.48 -16.37 2.81
N GLY A 107 -3.43 -15.87 3.48
CA GLY A 107 -2.84 -16.50 4.67
C GLY A 107 -3.75 -16.52 5.90
N LEU A 108 -4.78 -15.66 5.96
CA LEU A 108 -5.70 -15.58 7.10
C LEU A 108 -6.95 -16.47 6.94
N GLY A 109 -7.23 -16.96 5.72
CA GLY A 109 -8.39 -17.83 5.43
C GLY A 109 -8.11 -19.34 5.59
N LEU A 110 -6.83 -19.73 5.63
CA LEU A 110 -6.36 -21.11 5.82
C LEU A 110 -5.86 -21.37 7.25
N ALA A 111 -6.47 -20.73 8.25
CA ALA A 111 -6.19 -20.91 9.67
C ALA A 111 -6.43 -22.35 10.21
N GLN A 112 -6.64 -23.35 9.36
CA GLN A 112 -6.73 -24.75 9.76
C GLN A 112 -5.54 -25.63 9.36
N LYS A 113 -4.51 -25.13 8.67
CA LYS A 113 -3.25 -25.87 8.48
C LYS A 113 -2.02 -24.96 8.40
N VAL A 114 -1.79 -24.11 9.39
CA VAL A 114 -0.47 -23.51 9.58
C VAL A 114 0.38 -24.50 10.36
N ASP A 115 1.48 -24.94 9.77
CA ASP A 115 2.49 -25.79 10.40
C ASP A 115 2.95 -25.14 11.72
N PRO A 116 2.91 -25.85 12.88
CA PRO A 116 3.18 -25.27 14.20
C PRO A 116 4.45 -24.40 14.27
N ALA A 117 5.50 -24.77 13.52
CA ALA A 117 6.76 -24.05 13.47
C ALA A 117 6.67 -22.64 12.85
N GLN A 118 5.77 -22.43 11.88
CA GLN A 118 5.62 -21.13 11.22
C GLN A 118 4.77 -20.17 12.07
N ARG A 119 3.75 -20.71 12.76
CA ARG A 119 2.92 -19.95 13.71
C ARG A 119 3.76 -19.41 14.86
N GLU A 120 4.64 -20.25 15.41
CA GLU A 120 5.58 -19.82 16.44
C GLU A 120 6.54 -18.76 15.92
N LYS A 121 7.04 -18.89 14.68
CA LYS A 121 7.94 -17.89 14.08
C LYS A 121 7.26 -16.52 13.89
N GLU A 122 5.99 -16.50 13.51
CA GLU A 122 5.22 -15.26 13.35
C GLU A 122 4.79 -14.67 14.71
N GLU A 123 4.40 -15.51 15.68
CA GLU A 123 4.11 -15.06 17.05
C GLU A 123 5.36 -14.48 17.71
N VAL A 124 6.51 -15.13 17.54
CA VAL A 124 7.80 -14.63 18.03
C VAL A 124 8.21 -13.37 17.28
N GLY A 125 8.00 -13.28 15.97
CA GLY A 125 8.28 -12.07 15.18
C GLY A 125 7.44 -10.87 15.61
N ASN A 126 6.15 -11.09 15.86
CA ASN A 126 5.23 -10.06 16.36
C ASN A 126 5.56 -9.68 17.81
N TRP A 127 5.90 -10.66 18.66
CA TRP A 127 6.34 -10.39 20.02
C TRP A 127 7.64 -9.60 20.06
N LEU A 128 8.62 -9.94 19.21
CA LEU A 128 9.88 -9.21 19.07
C LEU A 128 9.62 -7.77 18.63
N THR A 129 8.75 -7.55 17.63
CA THR A 129 8.41 -6.21 17.15
C THR A 129 7.75 -5.37 18.26
N ASN A 130 6.76 -5.92 18.94
CA ASN A 130 6.09 -5.24 20.06
C ASN A 130 7.05 -4.95 21.23
N THR A 131 8.00 -5.86 21.47
CA THR A 131 9.02 -5.69 22.51
C THR A 131 10.02 -4.61 22.11
N ILE A 132 10.43 -4.55 20.85
CA ILE A 132 11.28 -3.48 20.31
C ILE A 132 10.58 -2.12 20.45
N ASP A 133 9.29 -2.03 20.11
CA ASP A 133 8.53 -0.78 20.24
C ASP A 133 8.39 -0.35 21.71
N THR A 134 8.15 -1.32 22.61
CA THR A 134 8.10 -1.05 24.06
C THR A 134 9.45 -0.56 24.58
N LEU A 135 10.55 -1.18 24.14
CA LEU A 135 11.90 -0.77 24.53
C LEU A 135 12.25 0.61 23.98
N ASN A 136 11.86 0.95 22.75
CA ASN A 136 12.06 2.29 22.19
C ASN A 136 11.29 3.35 22.99
N MET A 137 10.02 3.08 23.34
CA MET A 137 9.26 3.99 24.21
C MET A 137 9.89 4.14 25.60
N GLN A 138 10.48 3.07 26.15
CA GLN A 138 11.21 3.15 27.41
C GLN A 138 12.52 3.94 27.27
N VAL A 139 13.24 3.81 26.15
CA VAL A 139 14.42 4.62 25.85
C VAL A 139 14.05 6.10 25.81
N ASP A 140 13.02 6.47 25.05
CA ASP A 140 12.55 7.85 24.98
C ASP A 140 12.14 8.41 26.36
N GLN A 141 11.50 7.57 27.18
CA GLN A 141 11.13 7.91 28.56
C GLN A 141 12.36 8.13 29.45
N PHE A 142 13.36 7.25 29.37
CA PHE A 142 14.59 7.38 30.15
C PHE A 142 15.46 8.54 29.67
N GLU A 143 15.51 8.83 28.37
CA GLU A 143 16.20 10.01 27.83
C GLU A 143 15.56 11.30 28.37
N SER A 144 14.23 11.37 28.42
CA SER A 144 13.48 12.48 29.03
C SER A 144 13.72 12.61 30.53
N GLU A 145 13.79 11.48 31.26
CA GLU A 145 14.10 11.48 32.70
C GLU A 145 15.54 11.91 33.00
N VAL A 146 16.52 11.49 32.19
CA VAL A 146 17.92 11.92 32.28
C VAL A 146 18.02 13.43 32.04
N GLU A 147 17.31 13.95 31.03
CA GLU A 147 17.28 15.39 30.74
C GLU A 147 16.64 16.17 31.91
N SER A 148 15.54 15.67 32.49
CA SER A 148 14.87 16.25 33.66
C SER A 148 15.76 16.26 34.93
N LEU A 149 16.47 15.16 35.20
CA LEU A 149 17.39 15.06 36.35
C LEU A 149 18.62 15.98 36.20
N SER A 150 19.10 16.19 34.97
CA SER A 150 20.18 17.13 34.67
C SER A 150 19.79 18.59 34.99
N VAL A 151 18.51 18.93 34.83
CA VAL A 151 17.96 20.26 35.14
C VAL A 151 17.76 20.43 36.66
N GLN A 152 17.35 19.38 37.38
CA GLN A 152 17.18 19.42 38.84
C GLN A 152 18.51 19.53 39.60
N THR A 153 19.57 18.87 39.12
CA THR A 153 20.92 18.91 39.72
C THR A 153 21.60 20.28 39.60
N ARG A 154 21.25 21.11 38.59
CA ARG A 154 21.72 22.51 38.52
C ARG A 154 21.15 23.42 39.62
N LYS A 155 20.07 23.01 40.31
CA LYS A 155 19.44 23.79 41.39
C LYS A 155 19.88 23.39 42.81
N LYS A 156 20.58 22.27 43.02
CA LYS A 156 20.96 21.82 44.38
C LYS A 156 22.45 21.46 44.43
N LYS A 157 23.23 22.35 45.05
CA LYS A 157 24.66 22.16 45.32
C LYS A 157 24.82 21.19 46.50
N GLY A 158 25.06 19.90 46.23
CA GLY A 158 25.36 18.90 47.26
C GLY A 158 25.65 17.52 46.68
N ASP A 159 26.85 17.01 46.97
CA ASP A 159 27.44 15.69 46.69
C ASP A 159 27.60 15.20 45.23
N LYS A 160 28.85 15.37 44.77
CA LYS A 160 29.36 15.10 43.41
C LYS A 160 29.72 13.62 43.16
N GLU A 161 29.77 12.78 44.21
CA GLU A 161 30.28 11.41 44.12
C GLU A 161 29.19 10.35 43.94
N GLU A 162 27.96 10.62 44.42
CA GLU A 162 26.82 9.72 44.21
C GLU A 162 26.15 9.90 42.84
N THR A 163 26.23 11.13 42.32
CA THR A 163 25.75 11.50 40.98
C THR A 163 26.58 10.81 39.88
N ASP A 164 27.91 10.75 40.04
CA ASP A 164 28.82 10.08 39.09
C ASP A 164 28.59 8.55 39.07
N LYS A 165 28.28 7.93 40.22
CA LYS A 165 27.94 6.50 40.31
C LYS A 165 26.60 6.18 39.64
N THR A 166 25.65 7.11 39.68
CA THR A 166 24.32 6.95 39.08
C THR A 166 24.38 7.17 37.57
N ASP A 167 25.10 8.18 37.10
CA ASP A 167 25.32 8.47 35.68
C ASP A 167 26.10 7.33 34.99
N ARG A 168 27.11 6.79 35.66
CA ARG A 168 27.88 5.63 35.18
C ARG A 168 27.04 4.34 35.16
N ARG A 169 26.02 4.21 36.02
CA ARG A 169 25.06 3.09 35.98
C ARG A 169 24.06 3.24 34.84
N SER A 170 23.55 4.46 34.61
CA SER A 170 22.66 4.76 33.48
C SER A 170 23.38 4.55 32.14
N CYS A 171 24.63 4.99 32.01
CA CYS A 171 25.45 4.77 30.82
C CYS A 171 25.74 3.28 30.56
N ASN A 172 25.97 2.49 31.62
CA ASN A 172 26.10 1.03 31.51
C ASN A 172 24.78 0.35 31.11
N TYR A 173 23.64 0.81 31.64
CA TYR A 173 22.34 0.24 31.30
C TYR A 173 22.00 0.45 29.81
N VAL A 174 22.29 1.64 29.28
CA VAL A 174 22.11 1.96 27.85
C VAL A 174 23.07 1.14 26.97
N ALA A 175 24.32 0.95 27.40
CA ALA A 175 25.28 0.13 26.68
C ALA A 175 24.87 -1.37 26.65
N VAL A 176 24.34 -1.89 27.77
CA VAL A 176 23.83 -3.26 27.86
C VAL A 176 22.58 -3.44 26.99
N LEU A 177 21.62 -2.50 27.05
CA LEU A 177 20.42 -2.53 26.20
C LEU A 177 20.78 -2.46 24.70
N SER A 178 21.73 -1.59 24.33
CA SER A 178 22.23 -1.50 22.95
C SER A 178 22.92 -2.78 22.49
N THR A 179 23.70 -3.43 23.36
CA THR A 179 24.37 -4.71 23.07
C THR A 179 23.36 -5.85 22.92
N VAL A 180 22.33 -5.89 23.76
CA VAL A 180 21.23 -6.87 23.66
C VAL A 180 20.47 -6.70 22.34
N ILE A 181 20.13 -5.46 21.96
CA ILE A 181 19.50 -5.17 20.66
C ILE A 181 20.39 -5.60 19.49
N HIS A 182 21.71 -5.42 19.60
CA HIS A 182 22.65 -5.82 18.56
C HIS A 182 22.76 -7.35 18.44
N LEU A 183 22.79 -8.08 19.56
CA LEU A 183 22.78 -9.54 19.59
C LEU A 183 21.48 -10.12 19.03
N SER A 184 20.32 -9.53 19.35
CA SER A 184 19.04 -9.92 18.76
C SER A 184 18.99 -9.69 17.25
N LYS A 185 19.62 -8.62 16.73
CA LYS A 185 19.76 -8.39 15.28
C LYS A 185 20.68 -9.43 14.60
N ILE A 186 21.73 -9.90 15.28
CA ILE A 186 22.63 -10.94 14.77
C ILE A 186 21.94 -12.33 14.74
N GLU A 187 21.11 -12.65 15.72
CA GLU A 187 20.32 -13.90 15.72
C GLU A 187 19.27 -13.92 14.60
N VAL A 188 18.59 -12.80 14.35
CA VAL A 188 17.64 -12.66 13.22
C VAL A 188 18.35 -12.84 11.88
N SER A 189 19.60 -12.36 11.73
CA SER A 189 20.38 -12.53 10.50
C SER A 189 20.90 -13.97 10.31
N ASN A 190 21.12 -14.73 11.38
CA ASN A 190 21.56 -16.13 11.29
C ASN A 190 20.42 -17.11 11.01
N TYR A 191 19.18 -16.79 11.41
CA TYR A 191 17.97 -17.55 11.08
C TYR A 191 17.38 -17.24 9.68
N GLY A 192 18.04 -16.36 8.93
CA GLY A 192 17.68 -15.97 7.56
C GLY A 192 18.47 -16.69 6.45
N ARG A 193 19.24 -17.74 6.78
CA ARG A 193 19.91 -18.61 5.79
C ARG A 193 19.36 -20.02 5.83
#